data_AF-A0AA38SQA5-F1
#
_entry.id   AF-A0AA38SQA5-F1
#
_cell.length_a   1.000
_cell.length_b   1.000
_cell.length_c   1.000
_cell.angle_alpha   90.00
_cell.angle_beta   90.00
_cell.angle_gamma   90.00
#
_symmetry.space_group_name_H-M   'P 1'
#
loop_
_entity.id
_entity.type
_entity.pdbx_description
1 polymer ?
#
loop_
_entity_poly.entity_id
_entity_poly.type
_entity_poly.pdbx_seq_one_letter_code
_entity_poly.pdbx_strand_id
1 'polypeptide(L)'
;MLTNTMASSAPVPTNLHSHASSVPLLNGTNFSEWRENVEFTLGVLDLDLALTSEKPPELNDKSTKEDKELHKLWEKSNRLSLMFMRMTISANIKSSLLQRN
;
A
#
# COMPACT_ATOMS: atom_id res chain seq x y z
N MET A 1 -12.26 29.92 11.92
CA MET A 1 -11.25 29.53 10.92
C MET A 1 -10.38 28.46 11.54
N LEU A 2 -10.55 27.21 11.11
CA LEU A 2 -9.78 26.08 11.65
C LEU A 2 -8.53 25.92 10.80
N THR A 3 -7.36 26.13 11.40
CA THR A 3 -6.06 25.90 10.78
C THR A 3 -5.80 24.40 10.73
N ASN A 4 -5.66 23.84 9.53
CA ASN A 4 -5.26 22.45 9.31
C ASN A 4 -3.92 22.16 9.98
N THR A 5 -3.93 21.21 10.89
CA THR A 5 -2.75 20.59 11.48
C THR A 5 -1.98 19.85 10.39
N MET A 6 -0.77 20.30 10.08
CA MET A 6 0.18 19.48 9.33
C MET A 6 0.52 18.24 10.15
N ALA A 7 0.08 17.07 9.72
CA ALA A 7 0.59 15.81 10.23
C ALA A 7 2.03 15.65 9.73
N SER A 8 2.99 16.06 10.56
CA SER A 8 4.39 15.65 10.41
C SER A 8 4.48 14.16 10.75
N SER A 9 4.40 13.30 9.72
CA SER A 9 4.66 11.86 9.87
C SER A 9 6.17 11.66 10.00
N ALA A 10 6.63 11.33 11.21
CA ALA A 10 7.98 10.86 11.43
C ALA A 10 8.19 9.53 10.68
N PRO A 11 9.35 9.30 10.03
CA PRO A 11 9.60 8.05 9.34
C PRO A 11 9.88 6.97 10.38
N VAL A 12 8.85 6.21 10.78
CA VAL A 12 9.07 4.94 11.45
C VAL A 12 9.79 4.04 10.44
N PRO A 13 10.97 3.48 10.75
CA PRO A 13 11.56 2.45 9.92
C PRO A 13 10.63 1.23 9.94
N THR A 14 9.80 1.14 8.92
CA THR A 14 8.77 0.11 8.82
C THR A 14 9.44 -1.20 8.48
N ASN A 15 9.51 -2.13 9.44
CA ASN A 15 9.90 -3.50 9.15
C ASN A 15 8.71 -4.21 8.47
N LEU A 16 8.52 -3.90 7.18
CA LEU A 16 7.45 -4.43 6.35
C LEU A 16 7.41 -5.97 6.37
N HIS A 17 8.58 -6.60 6.48
CA HIS A 17 8.70 -8.05 6.60
C HIS A 17 8.12 -8.59 7.90
N SER A 18 8.38 -7.93 9.04
CA SER A 18 7.78 -8.30 10.33
C SER A 18 6.25 -8.21 10.29
N HIS A 19 5.71 -7.14 9.70
CA HIS A 19 4.26 -6.97 9.55
C HIS A 19 3.65 -7.99 8.58
N ALA A 20 4.36 -8.31 7.50
CA ALA A 20 3.88 -9.32 6.54
C ALA A 20 3.82 -10.71 7.19
N SER A 21 4.77 -11.04 8.06
CA SER A 21 4.80 -12.31 8.79
C SER A 21 3.66 -12.47 9.79
N SER A 22 3.01 -11.37 10.24
CA SER A 22 1.82 -11.44 11.10
C SER A 22 0.50 -11.56 10.33
N VAL A 23 0.50 -11.34 9.02
CA VAL A 23 -0.70 -11.50 8.17
C VAL A 23 -0.80 -12.96 7.72
N PRO A 24 -1.96 -13.63 7.88
CA PRO A 24 -2.13 -14.99 7.41
C PRO A 24 -1.91 -15.06 5.89
N LEU A 25 -1.12 -16.01 5.40
CA LEU A 25 -0.87 -16.12 3.96
C LEU A 25 -2.18 -16.40 3.21
N LEU A 26 -2.40 -15.72 2.08
CA LEU A 26 -3.52 -16.03 1.18
C LEU A 26 -3.33 -17.45 0.66
N ASN A 27 -4.28 -18.34 0.94
CA ASN A 27 -4.20 -19.77 0.62
C ASN A 27 -5.32 -20.26 -0.31
N GLY A 28 -6.20 -19.36 -0.74
CA GLY A 28 -7.29 -19.62 -1.69
C GLY A 28 -8.66 -19.76 -1.04
N THR A 29 -8.73 -19.98 0.28
CA THR A 29 -10.00 -20.09 1.01
C THR A 29 -10.22 -18.94 2.01
N ASN A 30 -9.17 -18.18 2.34
CA ASN A 30 -9.19 -17.15 3.39
C ASN A 30 -9.19 -15.70 2.86
N PHE A 31 -9.72 -15.44 1.65
CA PHE A 31 -9.61 -14.12 1.02
C PHE A 31 -10.15 -12.97 1.88
N SER A 32 -11.32 -13.15 2.53
CA SER A 32 -11.92 -12.09 3.38
C SER A 32 -11.00 -11.71 4.54
N GLU A 33 -10.54 -12.71 5.30
CA GLU A 33 -9.63 -12.50 6.44
C GLU A 33 -8.28 -11.92 5.99
N TRP A 34 -7.71 -12.45 4.91
CA TRP A 34 -6.45 -11.94 4.35
C TRP A 34 -6.59 -10.47 3.95
N ARG A 35 -7.67 -10.12 3.25
CA ARG A 35 -7.92 -8.76 2.78
C ARG A 35 -8.05 -7.78 3.95
N GLU A 36 -8.85 -8.12 4.96
CA GLU A 36 -9.04 -7.27 6.15
C GLU A 36 -7.72 -7.02 6.88
N ASN A 37 -6.91 -8.07 7.08
CA ASN A 37 -5.60 -7.94 7.73
C ASN A 37 -4.61 -7.09 6.91
N VAL A 38 -4.64 -7.23 5.58
CA VAL A 38 -3.82 -6.42 4.68
C VAL A 38 -4.23 -4.95 4.72
N GLU A 39 -5.52 -4.65 4.57
CA GLU A 39 -6.05 -3.29 4.60
C GLU A 39 -5.78 -2.61 5.96
N PHE A 40 -6.03 -3.32 7.06
CA PHE A 40 -5.73 -2.82 8.41
C PHE A 40 -4.25 -2.50 8.59
N THR A 41 -3.36 -3.43 8.22
CA THR A 41 -1.92 -3.24 8.39
C THR A 41 -1.40 -2.09 7.55
N LEU A 42 -1.86 -1.95 6.30
CA LEU A 42 -1.43 -0.85 5.43
C LEU A 42 -1.94 0.51 5.93
N GLY A 43 -3.15 0.56 6.50
CA GLY A 43 -3.67 1.77 7.16
C GLY A 43 -2.85 2.18 8.38
N VAL A 44 -2.47 1.22 9.25
CA VAL A 44 -1.61 1.50 10.42
C VAL A 44 -0.22 2.02 10.01
N LEU A 45 0.24 1.69 8.81
CA LEU A 45 1.55 2.08 8.30
C LEU A 45 1.52 3.37 7.44
N ASP A 46 0.38 4.03 7.31
CA ASP A 46 0.15 5.16 6.39
C ASP A 46 0.51 4.82 4.92
N LEU A 47 0.21 3.59 4.49
CA LEU A 47 0.47 3.07 3.14
C LEU A 47 -0.80 2.78 2.35
N ASP A 48 -1.97 3.13 2.84
CA ASP A 48 -3.27 2.86 2.24
C ASP A 48 -3.72 3.89 1.20
N LEU A 49 -3.00 5.01 1.03
CA LEU A 49 -3.37 6.09 0.09
C LEU A 49 -3.70 5.57 -1.33
N ALA A 50 -2.89 4.67 -1.89
CA ALA A 50 -3.13 4.11 -3.22
C ALA A 50 -4.27 3.08 -3.26
N LEU A 51 -4.74 2.60 -2.11
CA LEU A 51 -5.91 1.73 -1.99
C LEU A 51 -7.20 2.53 -1.83
N THR A 52 -7.12 3.72 -1.25
CA THR A 52 -8.29 4.56 -0.90
C THR A 52 -8.50 5.75 -1.84
N SER A 53 -7.53 6.04 -2.71
CA SER A 53 -7.61 7.14 -3.69
C SER A 53 -7.22 6.69 -5.10
N GLU A 54 -7.82 7.34 -6.09
CA GLU A 54 -7.47 7.14 -7.49
C GLU A 54 -6.02 7.56 -7.77
N LYS A 55 -5.42 6.97 -8.81
CA LYS A 55 -4.09 7.37 -9.27
C LYS A 55 -4.11 8.86 -9.65
N PRO A 56 -3.20 9.69 -9.10
CA PRO A 56 -3.15 11.09 -9.47
C PRO A 56 -2.82 11.24 -10.97
N PRO A 57 -3.28 12.33 -11.62
CA PRO A 57 -2.94 12.62 -12.99
C PRO A 57 -1.42 12.67 -13.21
N GLU A 58 -0.99 12.39 -14.44
CA GLU A 58 0.41 12.54 -14.79
C GLU A 58 0.87 13.99 -14.59
N LEU A 59 2.05 14.13 -13.99
CA LEU A 59 2.66 15.42 -13.76
C LEU A 59 3.04 16.06 -15.10
N ASN A 60 2.85 17.37 -15.20
CA ASN A 60 3.24 18.17 -16.37
C ASN A 60 3.88 19.49 -15.91
N ASP A 61 4.27 20.33 -16.86
CA ASP A 61 4.97 21.60 -16.58
C ASP A 61 4.16 22.58 -15.72
N LYS A 62 2.83 22.40 -15.65
CA LYS A 62 1.92 23.22 -14.83
C LYS A 62 1.64 22.62 -13.44
N SER A 63 2.17 21.44 -13.14
CA SER A 63 1.94 20.79 -11.84
C SER A 63 2.55 21.61 -10.70
N THR A 64 1.73 21.80 -9.68
CA THR A 64 2.09 22.51 -8.45
C THR A 64 3.07 21.70 -7.62
N LYS A 65 3.60 22.31 -6.56
CA LYS A 65 4.44 21.58 -5.60
C LYS A 65 3.62 20.50 -4.89
N GLU A 66 2.38 20.83 -4.56
CA GLU A 66 1.41 19.97 -3.89
C GLU A 66 1.06 18.75 -4.76
N ASP A 67 0.86 18.95 -6.07
CA ASP A 67 0.62 17.84 -7.01
C ASP A 67 1.80 16.86 -7.03
N LYS A 68 3.03 17.39 -7.05
CA LYS A 68 4.26 16.57 -7.05
C LYS A 68 4.42 15.80 -5.74
N GLU A 69 4.08 16.42 -4.61
CA GLU A 69 4.10 15.77 -3.30
C GLU A 69 3.04 14.67 -3.20
N LEU A 70 1.81 14.93 -3.63
CA LEU A 70 0.74 13.93 -3.69
C LEU A 70 1.14 12.74 -4.57
N HIS A 71 1.67 13.00 -5.77
CA HIS A 71 2.14 11.95 -6.67
C HIS A 71 3.21 11.08 -6.01
N LYS A 72 4.20 11.69 -5.35
CA LYS A 72 5.26 10.96 -4.63
C LYS A 72 4.73 10.11 -3.48
N LEU A 73 3.78 10.64 -2.69
CA LEU A 73 3.14 9.91 -1.59
C LEU A 73 2.33 8.72 -2.13
N TRP A 74 1.54 8.95 -3.17
CA TRP A 74 0.73 7.92 -3.82
C TRP A 74 1.61 6.81 -4.41
N GLU A 75 2.69 7.15 -5.13
CA GLU A 75 3.62 6.18 -5.70
C GLU A 75 4.32 5.35 -4.62
N LYS A 76 4.72 5.98 -3.51
CA LYS A 76 5.33 5.28 -2.37
C LYS A 76 4.34 4.29 -1.77
N SER A 77 3.12 4.73 -1.50
CA SER A 77 2.03 3.88 -0.98
C SER A 77 1.75 2.72 -1.94
N ASN A 78 1.54 2.98 -3.23
CA ASN A 78 1.29 1.95 -4.25
C ASN A 78 2.41 0.90 -4.29
N ARG A 79 3.67 1.34 -4.36
CA ARG A 79 4.83 0.43 -4.41
C ARG A 79 4.90 -0.46 -3.16
N LEU A 80 4.77 0.12 -1.97
CA LEU A 80 4.93 -0.62 -0.72
C LEU A 80 3.74 -1.54 -0.44
N SER A 81 2.51 -1.11 -0.74
CA SER A 81 1.30 -1.93 -0.64
C SER A 81 1.36 -3.14 -1.57
N LEU A 82 1.84 -2.96 -2.81
CA LEU A 82 2.07 -4.07 -3.74
C LEU A 82 3.13 -5.04 -3.22
N MET A 83 4.25 -4.54 -2.66
CA MET A 83 5.27 -5.41 -2.06
C MET A 83 4.71 -6.18 -0.87
N PHE A 84 3.94 -5.53 0.00
CA PHE A 84 3.30 -6.15 1.16
C PHE A 84 2.35 -7.28 0.76
N MET A 85 1.41 -6.99 -0.15
CA MET A 85 0.49 -8.00 -0.68
C MET A 85 1.24 -9.17 -1.32
N ARG A 86 2.30 -8.91 -2.08
CA ARG A 86 3.13 -9.98 -2.65
C ARG A 86 3.81 -10.83 -1.58
N MET A 87 4.22 -10.27 -0.45
CA MET A 87 4.84 -11.05 0.63
C MET A 87 3.83 -11.97 1.33
N THR A 88 2.56 -11.58 1.39
CA THR A 88 1.49 -12.30 2.10
C THR A 88 0.68 -13.25 1.22
N ILE A 89 1.07 -13.48 -0.04
CA ILE A 89 0.45 -14.49 -0.91
C ILE A 89 1.26 -15.80 -0.89
N SER A 90 0.59 -16.94 -0.71
CA SER A 90 1.22 -18.25 -0.72
C SER A 90 1.84 -18.61 -2.08
N ALA A 91 2.94 -19.36 -2.06
CA ALA A 91 3.71 -19.70 -3.26
C ALA A 91 2.89 -20.46 -4.33
N ASN A 92 1.97 -21.33 -3.91
CA ASN A 92 1.06 -22.07 -4.79
C ASN A 92 0.10 -21.16 -5.58
N ILE A 93 -0.29 -20.01 -5.02
CA ILE A 93 -1.10 -19.01 -5.73
C ILE A 93 -0.22 -18.15 -6.63
N LYS A 94 0.99 -17.79 -6.17
CA LYS A 94 1.94 -17.03 -7.02
C LYS A 94 2.29 -17.80 -8.29
N SER A 95 2.55 -19.10 -8.18
CA SER A 95 2.88 -19.94 -9.34
C SER A 95 1.70 -20.04 -10.31
N SER A 96 0.47 -20.17 -9.82
CA SER A 96 -0.71 -20.25 -10.70
C SER A 96 -1.01 -18.94 -11.44
N LEU A 97 -0.68 -17.79 -10.85
CA LEU A 97 -0.77 -16.48 -11.53
C LEU A 97 0.27 -16.31 -12.64
N LEU A 98 1.45 -16.93 -12.51
CA LEU A 98 2.53 -16.87 -13.50
C LEU A 98 2.39 -17.92 -14.62
N GLN A 99 1.56 -18.95 -14.43
CA GLN A 99 1.36 -20.02 -15.41
C GLN A 99 0.27 -19.76 -16.46
N ARG A 100 -0.40 -18.60 -16.42
CA ARG A 100 -1.40 -18.23 -17.42
C ARG A 100 -0.74 -17.47 -18.59
N ASN A 101 -0.41 -18.20 -19.65
CA ASN A 101 -0.10 -17.68 -20.98
C ASN A 101 -1.40 -17.45 -21.78
#